data_AF-A0A6J6MT80-F1
#
_entry.id   AF-A0A6J6MT80-F1
#
_cell.length_a   1.000
_cell.length_b   1.000
_cell.length_c   1.000
_cell.angle_alpha   90.00
_cell.angle_beta   90.00
_cell.angle_gamma   90.00
#
_symmetry.space_group_name_H-M   'P 1'
#
loop_
_entity.id
_entity.type
_entity.pdbx_description
1 polymer ?
#
loop_
_entity_poly.entity_id
_entity_poly.type
_entity_poly.pdbx_seq_one_letter_code
_entity_poly.pdbx_strand_id
1 'polypeptide(L)' 'MGRGRAKAKQTKVARDLKYSSAEIDVEKLSRELHSDGSDRRKEDDIDPFAEGNYIRRA' A
#
# COMPACT_ATOMS: atom_id res chain seq x y z
N MET A 1 38.98 8.64 -8.27
CA MET A 1 38.44 7.86 -9.40
C MET A 1 37.52 6.73 -8.89
N GLY A 2 36.27 7.02 -8.49
CA GLY A 2 35.40 5.95 -7.91
C GLY A 2 33.90 6.24 -7.94
N ARG A 3 33.51 7.51 -8.05
CA ARG A 3 32.10 7.93 -8.07
C ARG A 3 31.30 7.39 -9.26
N GLY A 4 31.90 7.29 -10.46
CA GLY A 4 31.21 6.80 -11.66
C GLY A 4 30.73 5.35 -11.54
N ARG A 5 31.55 4.48 -10.94
CA ARG A 5 31.20 3.07 -10.72
C ARG A 5 30.10 2.91 -9.67
N ALA A 6 30.18 3.67 -8.57
CA ALA A 6 29.13 3.68 -7.55
C ALA A 6 27.81 4.20 -8.12
N LYS A 7 27.83 5.31 -8.87
CA LYS A 7 26.66 5.87 -9.54
C LYS A 7 26.03 4.86 -10.52
N ALA A 8 26.84 4.18 -11.33
CA ALA A 8 26.34 3.15 -12.25
C ALA A 8 25.67 1.98 -11.51
N LYS A 9 26.25 1.51 -10.40
CA LYS A 9 25.64 0.46 -9.55
C LYS A 9 24.31 0.91 -8.96
N GLN A 10 24.24 2.14 -8.45
CA GLN A 10 23.01 2.68 -7.86
C GLN A 10 21.90 2.85 -8.90
N THR A 11 22.21 3.37 -10.10
CA THR A 11 21.23 3.49 -11.18
C THR A 11 20.71 2.13 -11.63
N LYS A 12 21.57 1.09 -11.64
CA LYS A 12 21.14 -0.27 -11.94
C LYS A 12 20.15 -0.79 -10.89
N VAL A 13 20.52 -0.71 -9.61
CA VAL A 13 19.65 -1.14 -8.50
C VAL A 13 18.32 -0.40 -8.51
N ALA A 14 18.32 0.92 -8.72
CA ALA A 14 17.11 1.72 -8.79
C ALA A 14 16.21 1.33 -9.98
N ARG A 15 16.80 1.01 -11.14
CA ARG A 15 16.05 0.52 -12.30
C ARG A 15 15.44 -0.84 -12.00
N ASP A 16 16.23 -1.75 -11.44
CA ASP A 16 15.79 -3.10 -11.09
C ASP A 16 14.63 -3.03 -10.09
N LEU A 17 14.68 -2.15 -9.09
CA LEU A 17 13.57 -1.92 -8.14
C LEU A 17 12.34 -1.26 -8.76
N LYS A 18 12.54 -0.30 -9.67
CA LYS A 18 11.42 0.44 -10.31
C LYS A 18 10.63 -0.46 -11.27
N TYR A 19 11.34 -1.32 -12.00
CA TYR A 19 10.75 -2.15 -13.04
C TYR A 19 10.70 -3.64 -12.65
N SER A 20 11.14 -4.03 -11.45
CA SER A 20 10.75 -5.30 -10.87
C SER A 20 9.24 -5.23 -10.65
N SER A 21 8.49 -5.93 -11.50
CA SER A 21 7.12 -6.26 -11.16
C SER A 21 7.21 -7.13 -9.92
N ALA A 22 6.82 -6.58 -8.77
CA ALA A 22 6.67 -7.39 -7.58
C ALA A 22 5.57 -8.42 -7.89
N GLU A 23 5.92 -9.70 -7.84
CA GLU A 23 4.92 -10.76 -7.87
C GLU A 23 4.12 -10.61 -6.57
N ILE A 24 2.92 -10.04 -6.70
CA ILE A 24 1.99 -9.94 -5.58
C ILE A 24 1.34 -11.31 -5.44
N ASP A 25 1.47 -11.91 -4.26
CA ASP A 25 0.69 -13.09 -3.90
C ASP A 25 -0.78 -12.68 -3.76
N VAL A 26 -1.52 -12.84 -4.87
CA VAL A 26 -2.94 -12.53 -4.96
C VAL A 26 -3.78 -13.35 -3.99
N GLU A 27 -3.37 -14.58 -3.67
CA GLU A 27 -4.09 -15.43 -2.72
C GLU A 27 -3.94 -14.93 -1.29
N LYS A 28 -2.73 -14.53 -0.91
CA LYS A 28 -2.48 -13.91 0.40
C LYS A 28 -3.20 -12.56 0.52
N LEU A 29 -3.12 -11.71 -0.50
CA LEU A 29 -3.83 -10.43 -0.54
C LEU A 29 -5.34 -10.61 -0.41
N SER A 30 -5.92 -11.60 -1.12
CA SER A 30 -7.35 -11.89 -1.02
C SER A 30 -7.73 -12.31 0.40
N ARG A 31 -6.91 -13.13 1.08
CA ARG A 31 -7.15 -13.55 2.45
C ARG A 31 -7.12 -12.39 3.43
N GLU A 32 -6.14 -11.49 3.32
CA GLU A 32 -6.04 -10.30 4.17
C GLU A 32 -7.26 -9.39 3.97
N LEU A 33 -7.66 -9.12 2.72
CA LEU A 33 -8.81 -8.27 2.42
C LEU A 33 -10.13 -8.83 2.97
N HIS A 34 -10.36 -10.14 2.85
CA HIS A 34 -11.58 -10.77 3.35
C HIS A 34 -11.55 -11.02 4.87
N SER A 35 -10.37 -11.21 5.46
CA SER A 35 -10.22 -11.37 6.92
C SER A 35 -10.54 -10.09 7.68
N ASP A 36 -10.27 -8.93 7.09
CA ASP A 36 -10.48 -7.62 7.71
C ASP A 36 -11.96 -7.15 7.65
N GLY A 37 -12.84 -7.88 6.95
CA GLY A 37 -14.24 -7.48 6.78
C GLY A 37 -15.09 -7.48 8.05
N SER A 38 -14.62 -8.10 9.14
CA SER A 38 -15.29 -8.05 10.44
C SER A 38 -14.86 -6.87 11.32
N ASP A 39 -13.60 -6.43 11.22
CA ASP A 39 -13.10 -5.28 11.98
C ASP A 39 -13.47 -3.95 11.31
N ARG A 40 -13.47 -3.90 9.96
CA ARG A 40 -13.90 -2.70 9.22
C ARG A 40 -15.29 -2.19 9.59
N ARG A 41 -16.25 -3.10 9.84
CA ARG A 41 -17.60 -2.70 10.26
C ARG A 41 -17.63 -1.91 11.57
N LYS A 42 -16.72 -2.20 12.50
CA LYS A 42 -16.64 -1.46 13.78
C LYS A 42 -15.93 -0.11 13.61
N GLU A 43 -15.00 -0.03 12.65
CA GLU A 43 -14.27 1.20 12.34
C GLU A 43 -15.18 2.20 11.63
N ASP A 44 -16.05 1.73 10.72
CA ASP A 44 -17.07 2.54 10.04
C ASP A 44 -18.03 3.20 11.04
N ASP A 45 -18.39 2.52 12.14
CA ASP A 45 -19.26 3.05 13.20
C ASP A 45 -18.59 4.19 14.02
N ILE A 46 -17.27 4.33 13.96
CA ILE A 46 -16.49 5.33 14.73
C ILE A 46 -15.99 6.45 13.81
N ASP A 47 -15.83 6.20 12.50
CA ASP A 47 -15.36 7.18 11.54
C ASP A 47 -16.42 8.29 11.30
N PRO A 48 -16.14 9.57 11.62
CA PRO A 48 -17.06 10.67 11.37
C PRO A 48 -17.28 10.97 9.88
N PHE A 49 -16.47 10.38 8.98
CA PHE A 49 -16.61 10.50 7.53
C PHE A 49 -17.30 9.30 6.89
N ALA A 50 -17.63 8.24 7.66
CA ALA A 50 -18.41 7.12 7.15
C ALA A 50 -19.83 7.57 6.75
N GLU A 51 -20.40 6.91 5.74
CA GLU A 51 -21.68 7.31 5.12
C GLU A 51 -22.85 7.43 6.13
N GLY A 52 -22.86 6.63 7.20
CA GLY A 52 -23.87 6.67 8.26
C GLY A 52 -23.64 7.73 9.35
N ASN A 53 -22.40 8.19 9.50
CA ASN A 53 -21.94 9.05 10.60
C ASN A 53 -21.58 10.48 10.15
N TYR A 54 -21.73 10.77 8.85
CA TYR A 54 -21.32 12.06 8.28
C TYR A 54 -22.09 13.24 8.88
N ILE A 55 -21.39 14.07 9.65
CA ILE A 55 -21.94 15.31 10.21
C ILE A 55 -21.65 16.46 9.23
N ARG A 56 -22.69 16.90 8.51
CA ARG A 56 -22.60 18.11 7.68
C ARG A 56 -22.40 19.32 8.59
N ARG A 57 -21.21 19.93 8.53
CA ARG A 57 -20.93 21.20 9.20
C ARG A 57 -21.75 22.31 8.54
N ALA A 58 -22.61 22.98 9.31
CA ALA A 58 -23.41 24.13 8.90
C ALA A 58 -22.60 25.42 8.90
#